data_AF-A0A838HXK1-F1
#
_entry.id   AF-A0A838HXK1-F1
#
_cell.length_a   1.000
_cell.length_b   1.000
_cell.length_c   1.000
_cell.angle_alpha   90.00
_cell.angle_beta   90.00
_cell.angle_gamma   90.00
#
_symmetry.space_group_name_H-M   'P 1'
#
loop_
_entity.id
_entity.type
_entity.pdbx_description
1 polymer ?
#
loop_
_entity_poly.entity_id
_entity_poly.type
_entity_poly.pdbx_seq_one_letter_code
_entity_poly.pdbx_strand_id
1 'polypeptide(L)'
;MERCNPRTMELFRRLGSWRRSARPAIPADLPMDVYIVTSLVDPPLVHHPHPSVDELKARTAGSNDGAYPLEPYQLISQYTLEPLLKRVAERTPGVTVAFGNELVSFQQDDDGVTASLVDLDGRSQTIRADYLAGCDGGASTVRNSSASTWRARPASSCARRCSAATTSTSASRSARAGTTTSPTTRRPS
;
A
#
# COMPACT_ATOMS: atom_id res chain seq x y z
N MET A 1 17.27 7.01 -0.29
CA MET A 1 17.17 6.83 -1.76
C MET A 1 16.60 5.45 -2.00
N GLU A 2 15.45 5.37 -2.64
CA GLU A 2 14.73 4.10 -2.80
C GLU A 2 14.88 3.59 -4.22
N ARG A 3 15.08 2.28 -4.32
CA ARG A 3 15.23 1.54 -5.56
C ARG A 3 14.05 0.60 -5.70
N CYS A 4 13.25 0.77 -6.75
CA CYS A 4 12.31 -0.26 -7.16
C CYS A 4 13.07 -1.33 -7.94
N ASN A 5 12.99 -2.57 -7.46
CA ASN A 5 13.69 -3.69 -8.10
C ASN A 5 13.05 -4.06 -9.46
N PRO A 6 13.76 -4.78 -10.34
CA PRO A 6 13.26 -5.19 -11.65
C PRO A 6 11.92 -5.92 -11.60
N ARG A 7 11.73 -6.81 -10.61
CA ARG A 7 10.49 -7.60 -10.48
C ARG A 7 9.27 -6.73 -10.17
N THR A 8 9.42 -5.75 -9.30
CA THR A 8 8.40 -4.74 -9.03
C THR A 8 8.09 -3.96 -10.31
N MET A 9 9.10 -3.63 -11.11
CA MET A 9 8.88 -2.93 -12.38
C MET A 9 8.08 -3.75 -13.39
N GLU A 10 8.32 -5.06 -13.48
CA GLU A 10 7.52 -5.97 -14.30
C GLU A 10 6.06 -6.02 -13.84
N LEU A 11 5.81 -6.01 -12.53
CA LEU A 11 4.45 -5.95 -11.98
C LEU A 11 3.79 -4.61 -12.31
N PHE A 12 4.48 -3.49 -12.17
CA PHE A 12 3.96 -2.18 -12.57
C PHE A 12 3.70 -2.08 -14.07
N ARG A 13 4.51 -2.75 -14.91
CA ARG A 13 4.24 -2.87 -16.35
C ARG A 13 2.92 -3.62 -16.59
N ARG A 14 2.69 -4.74 -15.91
CA ARG A 14 1.44 -5.51 -16.02
C ARG A 14 0.21 -4.72 -15.58
N LEU A 15 0.35 -3.87 -14.56
CA LEU A 15 -0.72 -2.98 -14.09
C LEU A 15 -0.97 -1.78 -15.03
N GLY A 16 -0.20 -1.63 -16.13
CA GLY A 16 -0.40 -0.61 -17.17
C GLY A 16 -0.02 0.82 -16.77
N SER A 17 0.44 1.02 -15.54
CA SER A 17 0.55 2.33 -14.90
C SER A 17 1.94 2.95 -14.94
N TRP A 18 3.00 2.16 -15.19
CA TRP A 18 4.37 2.65 -15.10
C TRP A 18 4.77 3.63 -16.21
N ARG A 19 4.54 3.24 -17.48
CA ARG A 19 5.12 3.94 -18.65
C ARG A 19 4.59 5.35 -18.88
N ARG A 20 3.42 5.69 -18.32
CA ARG A 20 2.76 6.99 -18.57
C ARG A 20 3.03 8.04 -17.50
N SER A 21 3.65 7.69 -16.36
CA SER A 21 3.58 8.57 -15.19
C SER A 21 4.91 8.85 -14.48
N ALA A 22 5.97 8.10 -14.76
CA ALA A 22 7.27 8.33 -14.15
C ALA A 22 8.24 8.97 -15.17
N ARG A 23 8.36 10.30 -15.13
CA ARG A 23 9.71 10.86 -15.35
C ARG A 23 10.50 10.46 -14.10
N PRO A 24 11.54 9.62 -14.22
CA PRO A 24 12.31 9.24 -13.05
C PRO A 24 12.86 10.52 -12.40
N ALA A 25 12.84 10.56 -11.07
CA ALA A 25 13.38 11.69 -10.32
C ALA A 25 14.90 11.85 -10.57
N ILE A 26 15.53 10.82 -11.14
CA ILE A 26 16.95 10.73 -11.43
C ILE A 26 17.13 10.34 -12.91
N PRO A 27 18.00 11.05 -13.66
CA PRO A 27 18.33 10.69 -15.04
C PRO A 27 18.72 9.22 -15.19
N ALA A 28 18.24 8.58 -16.27
CA ALA A 28 18.38 7.14 -16.47
C ALA A 28 19.78 6.71 -16.95
N ASP A 29 20.58 7.67 -17.39
CA ASP A 29 21.98 7.53 -17.79
C ASP A 29 22.95 7.54 -16.61
N LEU A 30 22.51 8.00 -15.43
CA LEU A 30 23.35 8.00 -14.23
C LEU A 30 23.44 6.59 -13.61
N PRO A 31 24.68 6.08 -13.38
CA PRO A 31 24.88 4.82 -12.69
C PRO A 31 24.60 4.95 -11.18
N MET A 32 24.28 3.82 -10.55
CA MET A 32 24.11 3.73 -9.09
C MET A 32 25.33 3.07 -8.46
N ASP A 33 26.49 3.69 -8.67
CA ASP A 33 27.74 3.21 -8.13
C ASP A 33 27.74 3.27 -6.60
N VAL A 34 28.40 2.29 -5.98
CA VAL A 34 28.56 2.24 -4.53
C VAL A 34 29.99 2.59 -4.18
N TYR A 35 30.16 3.66 -3.41
CA TYR A 35 31.45 4.12 -2.91
C TYR A 35 31.52 3.89 -1.39
N ILE A 36 32.60 3.26 -0.92
CA ILE A 36 32.92 3.17 0.51
C ILE A 36 34.04 4.18 0.76
N VAL A 37 33.74 5.20 1.57
CA VAL A 37 34.62 6.34 1.83
C VAL A 37 34.73 6.58 3.34
N THR A 38 35.83 7.18 3.79
CA THR A 38 35.95 7.75 5.14
C THR A 38 35.42 9.18 5.21
N SER A 39 35.46 9.90 4.08
CA SER A 39 35.02 11.28 3.89
C SER A 39 34.56 11.49 2.44
N LEU A 40 33.63 12.41 2.20
CA LEU A 40 33.11 12.70 0.85
C LEU A 40 34.10 13.49 -0.03
N VAL A 41 35.12 14.11 0.57
CA VAL A 41 36.14 14.88 -0.17
C VAL A 41 37.41 14.09 -0.45
N ASP A 42 37.54 12.90 0.16
CA ASP A 42 38.70 12.04 0.00
C ASP A 42 38.43 10.96 -1.07
N PRO A 43 39.48 10.38 -1.69
CA PRO A 43 39.31 9.25 -2.59
C PRO A 43 38.61 8.05 -1.92
N PRO A 44 37.81 7.26 -2.67
CA PRO A 44 37.13 6.10 -2.12
C PRO A 44 38.09 4.98 -1.75
N LEU A 45 37.80 4.32 -0.63
CA LEU A 45 38.47 3.07 -0.26
C LEU A 45 38.05 1.93 -1.20
N VAL A 46 36.77 1.90 -1.58
CA VAL A 46 36.20 0.94 -2.52
C VAL A 46 35.22 1.64 -3.45
N HIS A 47 35.29 1.31 -4.72
CA HIS A 47 34.30 1.70 -5.73
C HIS A 47 33.75 0.46 -6.41
N HIS A 48 32.44 0.28 -6.33
CA HIS A 48 31.70 -0.77 -7.02
C HIS A 48 30.86 -0.17 -8.14
N PRO A 49 31.29 -0.29 -9.41
CA PRO A 49 30.55 0.24 -10.54
C PRO A 49 29.28 -0.58 -10.80
N HIS A 50 28.21 0.11 -11.17
CA HIS A 50 26.92 -0.46 -11.50
C HIS A 50 26.40 0.12 -12.81
N PRO A 51 25.76 -0.69 -13.67
CA PRO A 51 25.23 -0.18 -14.92
C PRO A 51 24.09 0.82 -14.68
N SER A 52 23.99 1.84 -15.51
CA SER A 52 22.85 2.76 -15.50
C SER A 52 21.56 2.07 -15.95
N VAL A 53 20.42 2.74 -15.73
CA VAL A 53 19.13 2.22 -16.18
C VAL A 53 19.10 2.08 -17.70
N ASP A 54 19.67 3.03 -18.44
CA ASP A 54 19.71 2.98 -19.90
C ASP A 54 20.66 1.91 -20.43
N GLU A 55 21.81 1.69 -19.78
CA GLU A 55 22.69 0.55 -20.10
C GLU A 55 21.99 -0.79 -19.87
N LEU A 56 21.24 -0.93 -18.77
CA LEU A 56 20.46 -2.14 -18.51
C LEU A 56 19.36 -2.36 -19.55
N LYS A 57 18.65 -1.31 -19.98
CA LYS A 57 17.67 -1.42 -21.07
C LYS A 57 18.32 -1.90 -22.36
N ALA A 58 19.49 -1.36 -22.70
CA ALA A 58 20.22 -1.76 -23.89
C ALA A 58 20.64 -3.24 -23.84
N ARG A 59 21.12 -3.71 -22.67
CA ARG A 59 21.46 -5.12 -22.45
C ARG A 59 20.24 -6.03 -22.56
N THR A 60 19.12 -5.67 -21.93
CA THR A 60 17.87 -6.43 -22.01
C THR A 60 17.31 -6.46 -23.44
N ALA A 61 17.37 -5.37 -24.19
CA ALA A 61 16.84 -5.33 -25.56
C ALA A 61 17.54 -6.31 -26.51
N GLY A 62 18.80 -6.63 -26.24
CA GLY A 62 19.60 -7.57 -27.01
C GLY A 62 19.44 -9.04 -26.63
N SER A 63 18.68 -9.37 -25.58
CA SER A 63 18.56 -10.75 -25.10
C SER A 63 17.15 -11.12 -24.66
N ASN A 64 16.69 -12.31 -25.08
CA ASN A 64 15.40 -12.89 -24.70
C ASN A 64 15.54 -14.35 -24.22
N ASP A 65 16.71 -14.72 -23.71
CA ASP A 65 17.04 -16.05 -23.21
C ASP A 65 16.72 -16.24 -21.71
N GLY A 66 16.16 -15.21 -21.07
CA GLY A 66 15.86 -15.20 -19.64
C GLY A 66 17.03 -14.78 -18.74
N ALA A 67 18.19 -14.41 -19.31
CA ALA A 67 19.34 -13.94 -18.53
C ALA A 67 19.12 -12.57 -17.89
N TYR A 68 18.19 -11.77 -18.43
CA TYR A 68 17.87 -10.42 -17.94
C TYR A 68 16.37 -10.27 -17.63
N PRO A 69 16.02 -9.47 -16.61
CA PRO A 69 14.63 -9.11 -16.36
C PRO A 69 14.08 -8.24 -17.49
N LEU A 70 12.76 -8.27 -17.67
CA LEU A 70 12.08 -7.55 -18.75
C LEU A 70 12.10 -6.02 -18.56
N GLU A 71 12.14 -5.56 -17.30
CA GLU A 71 12.25 -4.14 -16.95
C GLU A 71 13.46 -3.95 -16.02
N PRO A 72 14.32 -2.93 -16.24
CA PRO A 72 15.41 -2.62 -15.32
C PRO A 72 14.87 -2.10 -13.99
N TYR A 73 15.73 -2.03 -12.97
CA TYR A 73 15.38 -1.32 -11.73
C TYR A 73 15.12 0.17 -12.01
N GLN A 74 14.45 0.85 -11.08
CA GLN A 74 14.23 2.29 -11.16
C GLN A 74 14.63 2.98 -9.86
N LEU A 75 15.22 4.16 -10.00
CA LEU A 75 15.50 5.06 -8.89
C LEU A 75 14.34 6.05 -8.75
N ILE A 76 13.50 5.80 -7.76
CA ILE A 76 12.31 6.61 -7.51
C ILE A 76 12.06 6.67 -6.01
N SER A 77 11.89 7.88 -5.47
CA SER A 77 11.53 8.05 -4.07
C SER A 77 10.08 7.64 -3.82
N GLN A 78 9.80 7.18 -2.61
CA GLN A 78 8.46 6.85 -2.10
C GLN A 78 7.54 8.06 -2.19
N TYR A 79 8.04 9.26 -1.91
CA TYR A 79 7.32 10.53 -2.11
C TYR A 79 6.85 10.76 -3.55
N THR A 80 7.55 10.19 -4.53
CA THR A 80 7.15 10.25 -5.94
C THR A 80 6.27 9.04 -6.30
N LEU A 81 6.62 7.85 -5.80
CA LEU A 81 5.95 6.59 -6.15
C LEU A 81 4.56 6.47 -5.53
N GLU A 82 4.39 6.79 -4.25
CA GLU A 82 3.11 6.62 -3.55
C GLU A 82 1.97 7.46 -4.15
N PRO A 83 2.16 8.76 -4.49
CA PRO A 83 1.11 9.52 -5.17
C PRO A 83 0.75 8.93 -6.53
N LEU A 84 1.71 8.33 -7.26
CA LEU A 84 1.43 7.66 -8.52
C LEU A 84 0.58 6.41 -8.31
N LEU A 85 0.97 5.55 -7.36
CA LEU A 85 0.21 4.34 -7.02
C LEU A 85 -1.20 4.69 -6.50
N LYS A 86 -1.32 5.75 -5.68
CA LYS A 86 -2.61 6.27 -5.23
C LYS A 86 -3.51 6.64 -6.39
N ARG A 87 -3.02 7.43 -7.36
CA ARG A 87 -3.80 7.82 -8.55
C ARG A 87 -4.26 6.62 -9.37
N VAL A 88 -3.45 5.57 -9.43
CA VAL A 88 -3.80 4.32 -10.11
C VAL A 88 -4.93 3.61 -9.37
N ALA A 89 -4.80 3.46 -8.05
CA ALA A 89 -5.83 2.86 -7.20
C ALA A 89 -7.17 3.61 -7.31
N GLU A 90 -7.15 4.95 -7.22
CA GLU A 90 -8.35 5.80 -7.33
C GLU A 90 -9.04 5.72 -8.70
N ARG A 91 -8.30 5.35 -9.76
CA ARG A 91 -8.85 5.19 -11.12
C ARG A 91 -9.25 3.74 -11.42
N THR A 92 -8.98 2.80 -10.52
CA THR A 92 -9.25 1.39 -10.76
C THR A 92 -10.72 1.10 -10.45
N PRO A 93 -11.52 0.61 -11.41
CA PRO A 93 -12.93 0.31 -11.17
C PRO A 93 -13.12 -0.67 -10.01
N GLY A 94 -14.09 -0.39 -9.15
CA GLY A 94 -14.39 -1.21 -7.98
C GLY A 94 -13.49 -0.96 -6.76
N VAL A 95 -12.44 -0.15 -6.86
CA VAL A 95 -11.57 0.19 -5.72
C VAL A 95 -12.03 1.49 -5.07
N THR A 96 -12.27 1.44 -3.75
CA THR A 96 -12.49 2.65 -2.93
C THR A 96 -11.27 2.91 -2.06
N VAL A 97 -10.70 4.12 -2.18
CA VAL A 97 -9.55 4.56 -1.38
C VAL A 97 -10.03 5.51 -0.30
N ALA A 98 -9.88 5.13 0.97
CA ALA A 98 -10.39 5.88 2.12
C ALA A 98 -9.26 6.26 3.10
N PHE A 99 -8.53 7.33 2.81
CA PHE A 99 -7.52 7.87 3.73
C PHE A 99 -8.16 8.46 4.99
N GLY A 100 -7.37 8.54 6.07
CA GLY A 100 -7.84 9.08 7.35
C GLY A 100 -8.76 8.13 8.11
N ASN A 101 -8.81 6.85 7.74
CA ASN A 101 -9.56 5.81 8.42
C ASN A 101 -8.59 4.80 9.02
N GLU A 102 -8.63 4.65 10.34
CA GLU A 102 -7.80 3.71 11.07
C GLU A 102 -8.61 2.45 11.40
N LEU A 103 -8.08 1.27 11.05
CA LEU A 103 -8.62 0.00 11.50
C LEU A 103 -8.28 -0.21 12.97
N VAL A 104 -9.31 -0.26 13.83
CA VAL A 104 -9.14 -0.42 15.28
C VAL A 104 -9.28 -1.89 15.70
N SER A 105 -10.23 -2.61 15.11
CA SER A 105 -10.47 -4.02 15.39
C SER A 105 -11.23 -4.70 14.25
N PHE A 106 -11.26 -6.03 14.27
CA PHE A 106 -12.10 -6.82 13.38
C PHE A 106 -12.53 -8.12 14.05
N GLN A 107 -13.64 -8.68 13.58
CA GLN A 107 -14.10 -10.02 13.92
C GLN A 107 -14.35 -10.80 12.63
N GLN A 108 -14.00 -12.08 12.62
CA GLN A 108 -14.32 -12.98 11.52
C GLN A 108 -15.36 -14.01 11.97
N ASP A 109 -16.20 -14.42 11.03
CA ASP A 109 -17.14 -15.54 11.14
C ASP A 109 -17.06 -16.37 9.85
N ASP A 110 -17.94 -17.35 9.69
CA ASP A 110 -17.91 -18.29 8.58
C ASP A 110 -18.16 -17.61 7.20
N ASP A 111 -18.77 -16.43 7.19
CA ASP A 111 -19.18 -15.70 5.99
C ASP A 111 -18.28 -14.49 5.68
N GLY A 112 -17.17 -14.30 6.41
CA GLY A 112 -16.22 -13.19 6.18
C GLY A 112 -15.82 -12.39 7.43
N VAL A 113 -15.49 -11.11 7.22
CA VAL A 113 -14.87 -10.23 8.22
C VAL A 113 -15.64 -8.92 8.40
N THR A 114 -15.92 -8.59 9.65
CA THR A 114 -16.49 -7.30 10.07
C THR A 114 -15.37 -6.45 10.68
N ALA A 115 -15.01 -5.35 10.02
CA ALA A 115 -13.94 -4.43 10.42
C ALA A 115 -14.52 -3.16 11.04
N SER A 116 -13.98 -2.75 12.19
CA SER A 116 -14.30 -1.49 12.87
C SER A 116 -13.22 -0.45 12.59
N LEU A 117 -13.62 0.68 12.02
CA LEU A 117 -12.73 1.79 11.68
C LEU A 117 -13.11 3.05 12.45
N VAL A 118 -12.13 3.92 12.68
CA VAL A 118 -12.31 5.26 13.23
C VAL A 118 -11.71 6.27 12.26
N ASP A 119 -12.47 7.33 11.95
CA ASP A 119 -11.98 8.42 11.10
C ASP A 119 -11.20 9.49 11.89
N LEU A 120 -10.67 10.50 11.19
CA LEU A 120 -9.91 11.60 11.81
C LEU A 120 -10.73 12.45 12.80
N ASP A 121 -12.06 12.43 12.68
CA ASP A 121 -12.97 13.15 13.59
C ASP A 121 -13.36 12.28 14.80
N GLY A 122 -12.83 11.05 14.90
CA GLY A 122 -13.15 10.09 15.95
C GLY A 122 -14.46 9.32 15.73
N ARG A 123 -15.10 9.44 14.56
CA ARG A 123 -16.34 8.73 14.26
C ARG A 123 -16.05 7.28 13.91
N SER A 124 -16.78 6.38 14.55
CA SER A 124 -16.68 4.95 14.28
C SER A 124 -17.56 4.53 13.11
N GLN A 125 -17.05 3.63 12.28
CA GLN A 125 -17.79 2.99 11.20
C GLN A 125 -17.44 1.51 11.11
N THR A 126 -18.32 0.73 10.49
CA THR A 126 -18.15 -0.71 10.33
C THR A 126 -18.27 -1.10 8.86
N ILE A 127 -17.34 -1.93 8.39
CA ILE A 127 -17.31 -2.45 7.02
C ILE A 127 -17.37 -3.97 7.08
N ARG A 128 -18.28 -4.57 6.29
CA ARG A 128 -18.34 -6.01 6.07
C ARG A 128 -17.68 -6.35 4.74
N ALA A 129 -16.82 -7.36 4.72
CA ALA A 129 -16.14 -7.84 3.52
C ALA A 129 -15.90 -9.35 3.62
N ASP A 130 -15.74 -10.02 2.46
CA ASP A 130 -15.42 -11.45 2.42
C ASP A 130 -14.01 -11.73 2.97
N TYR A 131 -13.09 -10.78 2.80
CA TYR A 131 -11.69 -10.89 3.21
C TYR A 131 -11.13 -9.57 3.74
N LEU A 132 -10.15 -9.68 4.63
CA LEU A 132 -9.34 -8.55 5.13
C LEU A 132 -7.85 -8.83 4.84
N ALA A 133 -7.23 -7.98 4.02
CA ALA A 133 -5.80 -8.04 3.74
C ALA A 133 -5.01 -7.04 4.60
N GLY A 134 -4.09 -7.53 5.44
CA GLY A 134 -3.25 -6.71 6.32
C GLY A 134 -2.05 -6.09 5.60
N CYS A 135 -2.20 -4.84 5.14
CA CYS A 135 -1.15 -4.04 4.50
C CYS A 135 -0.68 -2.86 5.38
N ASP A 136 -0.69 -3.02 6.70
CA ASP A 136 -0.54 -1.97 7.73
C ASP A 136 0.87 -1.89 8.35
N GLY A 137 1.85 -2.54 7.73
CA GLY A 137 3.28 -2.32 7.99
C GLY A 137 3.88 -3.09 9.17
N GLY A 138 5.06 -2.65 9.63
CA GLY A 138 5.88 -3.37 10.61
C GLY A 138 5.20 -3.61 11.96
N ALA A 139 4.33 -2.68 12.39
CA ALA A 139 3.56 -2.76 13.64
C ALA A 139 2.10 -3.18 13.41
N SER A 140 1.87 -4.07 12.44
CA SER A 140 0.55 -4.51 11.97
C SER A 140 -0.44 -4.88 13.08
N THR A 141 -1.55 -4.16 13.14
CA THR A 141 -2.74 -4.49 13.93
C THR A 141 -3.35 -5.79 13.44
N VAL A 142 -3.47 -5.98 12.11
CA VAL A 142 -4.07 -7.20 11.53
C VAL A 142 -3.30 -8.45 11.95
N ARG A 143 -1.97 -8.40 11.88
CA ARG A 143 -1.11 -9.50 12.31
C ARG A 143 -1.20 -9.76 13.81
N ASN A 144 -1.23 -8.72 14.64
CA ASN A 144 -1.24 -8.89 16.09
C ASN A 144 -2.60 -9.39 16.61
N SER A 145 -3.69 -9.05 15.92
CA SER A 145 -5.04 -9.48 16.27
C SER A 145 -5.45 -10.81 15.63
N SER A 146 -4.69 -11.29 14.64
CA SER A 146 -4.86 -12.66 14.13
C SER A 146 -4.07 -13.63 15.00
N ALA A 147 -4.60 -14.84 15.22
CA ALA A 147 -4.02 -15.87 16.09
C ALA A 147 -2.66 -16.45 15.61
N SER A 148 -1.97 -15.75 14.71
CA SER A 148 -0.69 -16.17 14.14
C SER A 148 0.46 -15.72 15.03
N THR A 149 1.15 -16.67 15.67
CA THR A 149 2.35 -16.36 16.46
C THR A 149 3.51 -16.00 15.53
N TRP A 150 3.84 -14.73 15.44
CA TRP A 150 5.04 -14.25 14.76
C TRP A 150 6.25 -14.28 15.69
N ARG A 151 7.32 -14.99 15.31
CA ARG A 151 8.63 -14.85 15.97
C ARG A 151 9.39 -13.67 15.35
N ALA A 152 9.27 -12.51 15.97
CA ALA A 152 10.06 -11.34 15.59
C ALA A 152 11.56 -11.57 15.86
N ARG A 153 12.41 -11.17 14.90
CA ARG A 153 13.80 -10.78 15.19
C ARG A 153 13.75 -9.30 15.62
N PRO A 154 14.43 -8.88 16.70
CA PRO A 154 14.26 -7.54 17.26
C PRO A 154 14.67 -6.47 16.23
N ALA A 155 13.73 -5.57 15.91
CA ALA A 155 13.99 -4.31 15.21
C ALA A 155 12.99 -3.26 15.71
N SER A 156 13.50 -2.04 15.94
CA SER A 156 12.80 -0.92 16.58
C SER A 156 11.64 -0.35 15.74
N SER A 157 10.68 0.26 16.44
CA SER A 157 9.37 0.69 15.95
C SER A 157 9.42 1.72 14.82
N CYS A 158 8.74 1.45 13.70
CA CYS A 158 8.39 2.44 12.67
C CYS A 158 6.85 2.61 12.61
N ALA A 159 6.40 3.87 12.61
CA ALA A 159 5.04 4.28 12.95
C ALA A 159 3.97 4.06 11.85
N ARG A 160 2.73 3.93 12.33
CA ARG A 160 1.47 3.66 11.62
C ARG A 160 1.06 4.76 10.62
N ARG A 161 0.62 4.33 9.43
CA ARG A 161 -0.42 4.98 8.61
C ARG A 161 -0.97 3.94 7.63
N CYS A 162 -2.23 3.54 7.81
CA CYS A 162 -2.89 2.53 6.98
C CYS A 162 -3.71 3.20 5.87
N SER A 163 -3.76 2.60 4.69
CA SER A 163 -4.68 2.95 3.61
C SER A 163 -5.46 1.70 3.27
N ALA A 164 -6.72 1.60 3.72
CA ALA A 164 -7.59 0.49 3.33
C ALA A 164 -8.12 0.74 1.91
N ALA A 165 -7.95 -0.26 1.04
CA ALA A 165 -8.62 -0.34 -0.24
C ALA A 165 -9.70 -1.43 -0.12
N THR A 166 -10.97 -1.04 -0.21
CA THR A 166 -12.09 -1.98 -0.18
C THR A 166 -12.69 -2.08 -1.56
N THR A 167 -12.94 -3.30 -2.03
CA THR A 167 -13.76 -3.60 -3.20
C THR A 167 -15.22 -3.58 -2.77
N SER A 168 -16.03 -2.65 -3.27
CA SER A 168 -17.41 -2.51 -2.80
C SER A 168 -18.30 -3.63 -3.33
N THR A 169 -18.91 -4.40 -2.43
CA THR A 169 -20.19 -5.08 -2.68
C THR A 169 -21.26 -4.38 -1.84
N SER A 170 -22.41 -4.10 -2.46
CA SER A 170 -23.52 -3.23 -2.03
C SER A 170 -23.74 -3.08 -0.51
N ALA A 171 -23.70 -1.83 -0.03
CA ALA A 171 -24.15 -1.46 1.31
C ALA A 171 -25.68 -1.45 1.40
N SER A 172 -26.29 -2.40 2.12
CA SER A 172 -27.69 -2.31 2.52
C SER A 172 -27.81 -1.51 3.83
N ARG A 173 -28.40 -0.32 3.78
CA ARG A 173 -28.79 0.46 4.96
C ARG A 173 -30.01 -0.20 5.63
N SER A 174 -29.84 -0.73 6.84
CA SER A 174 -30.97 -1.08 7.72
C SER A 174 -31.45 0.17 8.46
N ALA A 175 -32.60 0.70 8.05
CA ALA A 175 -33.32 1.74 8.79
C ALA A 175 -33.93 1.15 10.07
N ARG A 176 -33.59 1.73 11.23
CA ARG A 176 -34.19 1.35 12.51
C ARG A 176 -35.52 2.10 12.67
N ALA A 177 -36.61 1.35 12.71
CA ALA A 177 -37.97 1.85 12.92
C ALA A 177 -38.08 2.51 14.31
N GLY A 178 -38.61 3.75 14.33
CA GLY A 178 -38.99 4.44 15.55
C GLY A 178 -40.36 3.97 16.03
N THR A 179 -40.44 3.47 17.26
CA THR A 179 -41.69 3.13 17.92
C THR A 179 -42.25 4.40 18.56
N THR A 180 -43.28 4.99 17.95
CA THR A 180 -44.04 6.11 18.53
C THR A 180 -45.16 5.54 19.40
N THR A 181 -44.99 5.55 20.72
CA THR A 181 -46.08 5.31 21.67
C THR A 181 -46.78 6.64 21.98
N SER A 182 -48.03 6.79 21.52
CA SER A 182 -48.95 7.83 21.98
C SER A 182 -49.72 7.38 23.23
N PRO A 183 -49.98 8.25 24.21
CA PRO A 183 -50.78 7.92 25.39
C PRO A 183 -52.27 8.22 25.15
N THR A 184 -53.13 7.21 25.28
CA THR A 184 -54.59 7.41 25.29
C THR A 184 -55.05 7.73 26.71
N THR A 185 -55.53 8.95 26.89
CA THR A 185 -56.14 9.47 28.12
C THR A 185 -57.50 8.80 28.37
N ARG A 186 -57.67 8.28 29.59
CA ARG A 186 -58.96 7.92 30.19
C ARG A 186 -59.79 9.17 30.45
N ARG A 187 -61.09 9.13 30.18
CA ARG A 187 -62.11 9.87 30.95
C ARG A 187 -63.40 9.04 31.09
N PRO A 188 -64.15 9.17 32.19
CA PRO A 188 -65.20 8.23 32.58
C PRO A 188 -66.61 8.78 32.35
N SER A 189 -67.55 7.85 32.16
CA SER A 189 -68.90 7.81 32.74
C SER A 189 -69.56 6.49 32.35
#